data_AF-A0A2P4YNV4-F1
#
_entry.id   AF-A0A2P4YNV4-F1
#
_cell.length_a   1.000
_cell.length_b   1.000
_cell.length_c   1.000
_cell.angle_alpha   90.00
_cell.angle_beta   90.00
_cell.angle_gamma   90.00
#
_symmetry.space_group_name_H-M   'P 1'
#
loop_
_entity.id
_entity.type
_entity.pdbx_description
1 polymer ?
#
loop_
_entity_poly.entity_id
_entity_poly.type
_entity_poly.pdbx_seq_one_letter_code
_entity_poly.pdbx_strand_id
1 'polypeptide(L)'
;LVYLKSLAPPFVDGDLKADSLLLGSAWEVKLNQLGYRLETSSLSIEDRAWVAPEVLTSGVFDERSDVYSFGVVMSELDRCELPFSRKESRRQSVDGGPPLKPKFREDCPSEILEIAQNCLQDNPADRPTAMELHYLLRQLHRQSQDERKLSTDVTNN
;
A
#
# COMPACT_ATOMS: atom_id res chain seq x y z
N LEU A 1 1.59 9.31 3.79
CA LEU A 1 1.84 8.53 5.03
C LEU A 1 2.69 9.29 6.04
N VAL A 2 4.04 9.35 5.94
CA VAL A 2 4.90 10.03 6.95
C VAL A 2 4.47 11.46 7.25
N TYR A 3 4.15 12.25 6.21
CA TYR A 3 3.67 13.63 6.36
C TYR A 3 2.36 13.70 7.19
N LEU A 4 1.38 12.84 6.90
CA LEU A 4 0.10 12.78 7.62
C LEU A 4 0.28 12.37 9.09
N LYS A 5 1.24 11.48 9.38
CA LYS A 5 1.58 11.05 10.74
C LYS A 5 2.35 12.09 11.54
N SER A 6 3.00 13.05 10.87
CA SER A 6 3.69 14.16 11.52
C SER A 6 2.77 15.31 11.95
N LEU A 7 1.48 15.27 11.60
CA LEU A 7 0.49 16.27 12.02
C LEU A 7 0.08 16.09 13.49
N ALA A 8 -0.40 17.16 14.12
CA ALA A 8 -0.91 17.15 15.50
C ALA A 8 -2.39 17.58 15.52
N PRO A 9 -3.35 16.65 15.71
CA PRO A 9 -3.16 15.21 15.97
C PRO A 9 -2.75 14.41 14.71
N PRO A 10 -2.12 13.22 14.87
CA PRO A 10 -1.73 12.37 13.74
C PRO A 10 -2.95 11.99 12.90
N PHE A 11 -2.86 12.21 11.59
CA PHE A 11 -3.98 11.95 10.69
C PHE A 11 -3.92 10.50 10.18
N VAL A 12 -5.05 9.80 10.24
CA VAL A 12 -5.25 8.45 9.67
C VAL A 12 -6.08 8.61 8.40
N ASP A 13 -5.56 8.08 7.29
CA ASP A 13 -6.12 8.34 5.96
C ASP A 13 -7.44 7.57 5.78
N GLY A 14 -7.41 6.26 6.01
CA GLY A 14 -8.60 5.40 5.97
C GLY A 14 -9.19 5.16 4.58
N ASP A 15 -8.66 5.78 3.50
CA ASP A 15 -9.07 5.54 2.11
C ASP A 15 -7.88 5.57 1.13
N LEU A 16 -6.80 4.85 1.49
CA LEU A 16 -5.63 4.69 0.63
C LEU A 16 -5.89 3.65 -0.47
N LYS A 17 -6.04 4.15 -1.70
CA LYS A 17 -6.19 3.37 -2.95
C LYS A 17 -5.30 3.97 -4.04
N ALA A 18 -4.95 3.20 -5.07
CA ALA A 18 -4.19 3.73 -6.20
C ALA A 18 -4.91 4.90 -6.88
N ASP A 19 -6.24 4.88 -6.94
CA ASP A 19 -7.08 5.97 -7.49
C ASP A 19 -6.98 7.28 -6.69
N SER A 20 -6.63 7.20 -5.40
CA SER A 20 -6.41 8.35 -4.54
C SER A 20 -5.00 8.95 -4.70
N LEU A 21 -4.11 8.32 -5.49
CA LEU A 21 -2.75 8.78 -5.76
C LEU A 21 -2.69 9.52 -7.11
N LEU A 22 -2.57 10.85 -7.07
CA LEU A 22 -2.26 11.67 -8.23
C LEU A 22 -0.77 11.67 -8.50
N LEU A 23 -0.37 11.22 -9.68
CA LEU A 23 1.01 11.33 -10.15
C LEU A 23 1.20 12.69 -10.85
N GLY A 24 2.01 13.57 -10.27
CA GLY A 24 2.47 14.79 -10.91
C GLY A 24 3.54 14.52 -11.97
N SER A 25 3.77 15.49 -12.85
CA SER A 25 4.69 15.36 -14.00
C SER A 25 6.15 15.09 -13.63
N ALA A 26 6.53 15.23 -12.36
CA ALA A 26 7.85 14.92 -11.82
C ALA A 26 7.91 13.56 -11.09
N TRP A 27 6.94 12.65 -11.34
CA TRP A 27 6.74 11.40 -10.58
C TRP A 27 6.47 11.61 -9.08
N GLU A 28 6.02 12.81 -8.71
CA GLU A 28 5.54 13.09 -7.37
C GLU A 28 4.16 12.47 -7.16
N VAL A 29 3.96 11.76 -6.05
CA VAL A 29 2.65 11.19 -5.71
C VAL A 29 1.97 12.09 -4.69
N LYS A 30 0.82 12.66 -5.05
CA LYS A 30 -0.04 13.50 -4.20
C LYS A 30 -1.32 12.75 -3.87
N LEU A 31 -1.72 12.76 -2.61
CA LEU A 31 -3.00 12.19 -2.20
C LEU A 31 -4.13 13.18 -2.59
N ASN A 32 -5.11 12.71 -3.36
CA ASN A 32 -6.25 13.51 -3.82
C ASN A 32 -7.45 13.47 -2.87
N GLN A 33 -7.43 12.57 -1.89
CA GLN A 33 -8.52 12.41 -0.94
C GLN A 33 -8.06 12.84 0.46
N LEU A 34 -8.70 13.86 1.01
CA LEU A 34 -8.64 14.18 2.43
C LEU A 34 -9.70 13.31 3.11
N GLY A 35 -9.24 12.27 3.81
CA GLY A 35 -10.08 11.23 4.42
C GLY A 35 -11.19 11.80 5.31
N TYR A 36 -12.44 11.68 4.86
CA TYR A 36 -13.56 11.58 5.78
C TYR A 36 -13.48 10.16 6.33
N ARG A 37 -13.37 10.02 7.66
CA ARG A 37 -13.36 8.73 8.36
C ARG A 37 -14.51 7.85 7.84
N LEU A 38 -14.23 6.97 6.89
CA LEU A 38 -15.27 6.15 6.27
C LEU A 38 -15.64 5.07 7.29
N GLU A 39 -16.90 5.09 7.72
CA GLU A 39 -17.47 3.96 8.44
C GLU A 39 -17.34 2.72 7.54
N THR A 40 -16.78 1.62 8.04
CA THR A 40 -16.56 0.38 7.26
C THR A 40 -17.86 -0.20 6.69
N SER A 41 -19.00 0.20 7.26
CA SER A 41 -20.36 -0.08 6.80
C SER A 41 -20.75 0.60 5.48
N SER A 42 -20.08 1.71 5.13
CA SER A 42 -20.35 2.49 3.91
C SER A 42 -19.44 2.11 2.74
N LEU A 43 -18.39 1.32 2.99
CA LEU A 43 -17.47 0.84 1.95
C LEU A 43 -18.16 -0.18 1.05
N SER A 44 -17.95 -0.06 -0.27
CA SER A 44 -18.38 -1.10 -1.20
C SER A 44 -17.62 -2.41 -0.93
N ILE A 45 -18.18 -3.53 -1.41
CA ILE A 45 -17.51 -4.85 -1.34
C ILE A 45 -16.14 -4.79 -2.02
N GLU A 46 -16.01 -3.98 -3.07
CA GLU A 46 -14.75 -3.80 -3.80
C GLU A 46 -13.75 -3.00 -2.95
N ASP A 47 -14.16 -1.90 -2.32
CA ASP A 47 -13.29 -1.03 -1.50
C ASP A 47 -12.72 -1.72 -0.25
N ARG A 48 -13.37 -2.77 0.24
CA ARG A 48 -12.88 -3.56 1.39
C ARG A 48 -11.58 -4.30 1.10
N ALA A 49 -11.19 -4.41 -0.17
CA ALA A 49 -9.92 -5.02 -0.58
C ALA A 49 -8.68 -4.31 0.00
N TRP A 50 -8.77 -3.00 0.23
CA TRP A 50 -7.67 -2.19 0.78
C TRP A 50 -7.68 -2.11 2.30
N VAL A 51 -8.72 -2.64 2.95
CA VAL A 51 -8.93 -2.48 4.39
C VAL A 51 -8.24 -3.61 5.14
N ALA A 52 -7.43 -3.24 6.13
CA ALA A 52 -6.74 -4.20 6.98
C ALA A 52 -7.72 -5.11 7.75
N PRO A 53 -7.37 -6.38 8.00
CA PRO A 53 -8.27 -7.37 8.59
C PRO A 53 -8.80 -6.97 9.98
N GLU A 54 -7.98 -6.32 10.79
CA GLU A 54 -8.37 -5.80 12.10
C GLU A 54 -9.40 -4.67 12.00
N VAL A 55 -9.35 -3.86 10.95
CA VAL A 55 -10.30 -2.77 10.71
C VAL A 55 -11.65 -3.33 10.25
N LEU A 56 -11.64 -4.38 9.42
CA LEU A 56 -12.87 -5.09 9.04
C LEU A 56 -13.58 -5.71 10.25
N THR A 57 -12.82 -6.09 11.29
CA THR A 57 -13.34 -6.72 12.50
C THR A 57 -13.76 -5.72 13.56
N SER A 58 -12.90 -4.73 13.85
CA SER A 58 -13.07 -3.79 14.96
C SER A 58 -13.65 -2.43 14.54
N GLY A 59 -13.58 -2.09 13.25
CA GLY A 59 -13.90 -0.76 12.72
C GLY A 59 -12.89 0.32 13.10
N VAL A 60 -11.81 -0.02 13.82
CA VAL A 60 -10.83 0.96 14.30
C VAL A 60 -9.68 1.06 13.31
N PHE A 61 -9.56 2.23 12.68
CA PHE A 61 -8.42 2.57 11.84
C PHE A 61 -7.27 3.15 12.68
N ASP A 62 -6.06 2.70 12.39
CA ASP A 62 -4.81 3.20 12.98
C ASP A 62 -3.72 3.40 11.92
N GLU A 63 -2.53 3.85 12.32
CA GLU A 63 -1.40 3.98 11.39
C GLU A 63 -1.02 2.67 10.69
N ARG A 64 -1.11 1.54 11.39
CA ARG A 64 -0.71 0.24 10.84
C ARG A 64 -1.70 -0.26 9.80
N SER A 65 -2.97 0.15 9.89
CA SER A 65 -3.98 -0.11 8.88
C SER A 65 -3.70 0.62 7.57
N ASP A 66 -3.25 1.89 7.63
CA ASP A 66 -2.81 2.64 6.44
C ASP A 66 -1.59 1.98 5.77
N VAL A 67 -0.68 1.39 6.56
CA VAL A 67 0.48 0.64 6.04
C VAL A 67 0.03 -0.62 5.30
N TYR A 68 -0.99 -1.32 5.81
CA TYR A 68 -1.57 -2.46 5.11
C TYR A 68 -2.17 -2.04 3.76
N SER A 69 -2.98 -0.97 3.75
CA SER A 69 -3.56 -0.43 2.51
C SER A 69 -2.47 -0.06 1.50
N PHE A 70 -1.34 0.50 1.97
CA PHE A 70 -0.19 0.76 1.11
C PHE A 70 0.39 -0.52 0.48
N GLY A 71 0.48 -1.62 1.23
CA GLY A 71 0.89 -2.92 0.69
C GLY A 71 -0.04 -3.44 -0.42
N VAL A 72 -1.35 -3.21 -0.27
CA VAL A 72 -2.35 -3.54 -1.33
C VAL A 72 -2.12 -2.67 -2.56
N VAL A 73 -1.89 -1.37 -2.38
CA VAL A 73 -1.55 -0.45 -3.49
C VAL A 73 -0.25 -0.86 -4.20
N MET A 74 0.76 -1.37 -3.49
CA MET A 74 1.97 -1.88 -4.13
C MET A 74 1.68 -3.06 -5.08
N SER A 75 0.72 -3.94 -4.72
CA SER A 75 0.26 -5.03 -5.59
C SER A 75 -0.46 -4.51 -6.83
N GLU A 76 -1.32 -3.49 -6.69
CA GLU A 76 -1.95 -2.82 -7.82
C GLU A 76 -0.94 -2.18 -8.77
N LEU A 77 0.06 -1.50 -8.23
CA LEU A 77 1.09 -0.84 -9.03
C LEU A 77 1.94 -1.86 -9.79
N ASP A 78 2.25 -3.00 -9.16
CA ASP A 78 2.98 -4.09 -9.80
C ASP A 78 2.18 -4.75 -10.93
N ARG A 79 0.88 -5.00 -10.70
CA ARG A 79 0.02 -5.69 -11.68
C ARG A 79 -0.66 -4.79 -12.70
N CYS A 80 -0.75 -3.49 -12.43
CA CYS A 80 -1.62 -2.53 -13.12
C CYS A 80 -3.10 -3.00 -13.19
N GLU A 81 -3.56 -3.70 -12.15
CA GLU A 81 -4.88 -4.32 -12.05
C GLU A 81 -5.44 -4.12 -10.64
N LEU A 82 -6.77 -4.22 -10.50
CA LEU A 82 -7.40 -4.27 -9.18
C LEU A 82 -6.84 -5.44 -8.35
N PRO A 83 -6.69 -5.28 -7.03
CA PRO A 83 -5.98 -6.24 -6.18
C PRO A 83 -6.72 -7.58 -6.11
N PHE A 84 -8.06 -7.54 -6.19
CA PHE A 84 -8.92 -8.72 -6.24
C PHE A 84 -10.01 -8.56 -7.29
N SER A 85 -10.41 -9.67 -7.91
CA SER A 85 -11.60 -9.69 -8.76
C SER A 85 -12.87 -9.52 -7.94
N ARG A 86 -13.92 -8.96 -8.55
CA ARG A 86 -15.24 -8.80 -7.92
C ARG A 86 -15.80 -10.07 -7.29
N LYS A 87 -15.49 -11.23 -7.87
CA LYS A 87 -15.92 -12.55 -7.37
C LYS A 87 -15.16 -12.92 -6.08
N GLU A 88 -13.87 -12.63 -6.03
CA GLU A 88 -13.05 -12.85 -4.84
C GLU A 88 -13.50 -11.92 -3.71
N SER A 89 -13.64 -10.62 -3.96
CA SER A 89 -14.10 -9.64 -2.96
C SER A 89 -15.48 -10.00 -2.38
N ARG A 90 -16.39 -10.51 -3.23
CA ARG A 90 -17.71 -10.99 -2.79
C ARG A 90 -17.60 -12.23 -1.91
N ARG A 91 -16.77 -13.21 -2.27
CA ARG A 91 -16.57 -14.43 -1.46
C ARG A 91 -16.03 -14.13 -0.07
N GLN A 92 -15.09 -13.20 0.03
CA GLN A 92 -14.56 -12.76 1.32
C GLN A 92 -15.64 -12.06 2.16
N SER A 93 -16.41 -11.15 1.54
CA SER A 93 -17.39 -10.32 2.25
C SER A 93 -18.69 -11.04 2.64
N VAL A 94 -19.19 -11.95 1.79
CA VAL A 94 -20.51 -12.57 1.93
C VAL A 94 -20.42 -14.01 2.43
N ASP A 95 -19.44 -14.77 1.95
CA ASP A 95 -19.34 -16.21 2.24
C ASP A 95 -18.41 -16.52 3.41
N GLY A 96 -17.84 -15.50 4.06
CA GLY A 96 -16.84 -15.67 5.12
C GLY A 96 -15.58 -16.40 4.64
N GLY A 97 -15.23 -16.23 3.37
CA GLY A 97 -14.05 -16.84 2.76
C GLY A 97 -12.76 -16.43 3.47
N PRO A 98 -11.66 -17.20 3.29
CA PRO A 98 -10.38 -16.86 3.89
C PRO A 98 -9.92 -15.46 3.46
N PRO A 99 -9.15 -14.75 4.32
CA PRO A 99 -8.65 -13.43 3.99
C PRO A 99 -7.85 -13.48 2.69
N LEU A 100 -8.23 -12.62 1.74
CA LEU A 100 -7.55 -12.53 0.46
C LEU A 100 -6.20 -11.83 0.66
N LYS A 101 -5.15 -12.39 0.06
CA LYS A 101 -3.83 -11.77 0.04
C LYS A 101 -3.54 -11.24 -1.37
N PRO A 102 -3.15 -9.97 -1.52
CA PRO A 102 -2.82 -9.39 -2.82
C PRO A 102 -1.76 -10.21 -3.55
N LYS A 103 -1.88 -10.29 -4.87
CA LYS A 103 -0.95 -11.05 -5.71
C LYS A 103 0.06 -10.10 -6.34
N PHE A 104 1.25 -10.61 -6.60
CA PHE A 104 2.29 -9.92 -7.35
C PHE A 104 2.59 -10.71 -8.62
N ARG A 105 3.21 -10.06 -9.59
CA ARG A 105 3.74 -10.72 -10.78
C ARG A 105 4.98 -11.54 -10.41
N GLU A 106 5.26 -12.57 -11.19
CA GLU A 106 6.43 -13.44 -10.97
C GLU A 106 7.76 -12.71 -11.20
N ASP A 107 7.74 -11.64 -12.01
CA ASP A 107 8.87 -10.77 -12.32
C ASP A 107 8.99 -9.55 -11.39
N CYS A 108 8.16 -9.45 -10.34
CA CYS A 108 8.25 -8.39 -9.36
C CYS A 108 9.62 -8.43 -8.65
N PRO A 109 10.37 -7.30 -8.58
CA PRO A 109 11.65 -7.26 -7.89
C PRO A 109 11.52 -7.73 -6.44
N SER A 110 12.42 -8.61 -6.02
CA SER A 110 12.40 -9.26 -4.70
C SER A 110 12.28 -8.28 -3.54
N GLU A 111 12.96 -7.15 -3.63
CA GLU A 111 13.02 -6.10 -2.63
C GLU A 111 11.67 -5.36 -2.49
N ILE A 112 10.98 -5.15 -3.61
CA ILE A 112 9.64 -4.54 -3.62
C ILE A 112 8.62 -5.53 -3.06
N LEU A 113 8.73 -6.80 -3.46
CA LEU A 113 7.88 -7.87 -2.95
C LEU A 113 8.03 -8.03 -1.44
N GLU A 114 9.26 -8.02 -0.92
CA GLU A 114 9.54 -8.13 0.52
C GLU A 114 8.93 -6.97 1.31
N ILE A 115 9.12 -5.72 0.85
CA ILE A 115 8.51 -4.56 1.50
C ILE A 115 6.98 -4.68 1.50
N ALA A 116 6.39 -5.07 0.38
CA ALA A 116 4.94 -5.22 0.28
C ALA A 116 4.42 -6.33 1.21
N GLN A 117 5.11 -7.48 1.28
CA GLN A 117 4.75 -8.57 2.19
C GLN A 117 4.87 -8.18 3.67
N ASN A 118 5.86 -7.36 4.03
CA ASN A 118 5.97 -6.81 5.38
C ASN A 118 4.82 -5.85 5.70
N CYS A 119 4.34 -5.08 4.72
CA CYS A 119 3.16 -4.24 4.89
C CYS A 119 1.87 -5.05 5.06
N LEU A 120 1.78 -6.22 4.41
CA LEU A 120 0.59 -7.08 4.35
C LEU A 120 0.51 -8.13 5.47
N GLN A 121 1.25 -7.95 6.58
CA GLN A 121 1.17 -8.84 7.73
C GLN A 121 -0.21 -8.78 8.40
N ASP A 122 -0.73 -9.93 8.81
CA ASP A 122 -2.06 -10.04 9.41
C ASP A 122 -2.11 -9.33 10.77
N ASN A 123 -1.03 -9.44 11.56
CA ASN A 123 -0.86 -8.73 12.82
C ASN A 123 -0.31 -7.30 12.59
N PRO A 124 -1.01 -6.24 13.03
CA PRO A 124 -0.57 -4.85 12.86
C PRO A 124 0.81 -4.54 13.45
N ALA A 125 1.21 -5.24 14.51
CA ALA A 125 2.49 -5.02 15.18
C ALA A 125 3.70 -5.51 14.34
N ASP A 126 3.48 -6.47 13.45
CA ASP A 126 4.54 -7.06 12.60
C ASP A 126 4.76 -6.25 11.31
N ARG A 127 3.91 -5.25 11.05
CA ARG A 127 4.08 -4.32 9.92
C ARG A 127 5.22 -3.34 10.23
N PRO A 128 5.85 -2.71 9.22
CA PRO A 128 6.72 -1.57 9.44
C PRO A 128 5.92 -0.33 9.85
N THR A 129 6.54 0.61 10.55
CA THR A 129 5.98 1.94 10.77
C THR A 129 6.02 2.74 9.46
N ALA A 130 5.24 3.82 9.35
CA ALA A 130 5.31 4.68 8.17
C ALA A 130 6.73 5.23 7.95
N MET A 131 7.48 5.47 9.02
CA MET A 131 8.85 5.97 8.98
C MET A 131 9.84 4.91 8.49
N GLU A 132 9.76 3.68 9.02
CA GLU A 132 10.60 2.56 8.57
C GLU A 132 10.33 2.25 7.09
N LEU A 133 9.06 2.22 6.70
CA LEU A 133 8.64 2.04 5.31
C LEU A 133 9.24 3.11 4.39
N HIS A 134 9.17 4.38 4.79
CA HIS A 134 9.78 5.47 4.04
C HIS A 134 11.30 5.31 3.92
N TYR A 135 11.96 4.90 5.00
CA TYR A 135 13.41 4.67 4.99
C TYR A 135 13.79 3.56 4.01
N LEU A 136 13.09 2.42 4.05
CA LEU A 136 13.32 1.27 3.16
C LEU A 136 13.17 1.69 1.68
N LEU A 137 12.07 2.34 1.33
CA LEU A 137 11.81 2.80 -0.04
C LEU A 137 12.87 3.81 -0.52
N ARG A 138 13.33 4.70 0.37
CA ARG A 138 14.38 5.67 0.04
C ARG A 138 15.74 5.00 -0.19
N GLN A 139 16.06 3.96 0.57
CA GLN A 139 17.27 3.18 0.35
C GLN A 139 17.26 2.47 -1.00
N LEU A 140 16.16 1.80 -1.34
CA LEU A 140 15.98 1.15 -2.64
C LEU A 140 16.08 2.15 -3.80
N HIS A 141 15.44 3.31 -3.66
CA HIS A 141 15.52 4.34 -4.68
C HIS A 141 16.98 4.78 -4.91
N ARG A 142 17.75 5.02 -3.84
CA ARG A 142 19.16 5.41 -3.95
C ARG A 142 19.99 4.33 -4.67
N GLN A 143 19.86 3.08 -4.27
CA GLN A 143 20.57 1.95 -4.90
C GLN A 143 20.28 1.88 -6.41
N SER A 144 19.01 2.00 -6.80
CA SER A 144 18.62 1.98 -8.22
C SER A 144 19.19 3.16 -9.04
N GLN A 145 19.46 4.30 -8.41
CA GLN A 145 20.06 5.46 -9.07
C GLN A 145 21.57 5.28 -9.22
N ASP A 146 22.22 4.71 -8.21
CA ASP A 146 23.65 4.43 -8.22
C ASP A 146 24.00 3.36 -9.27
N GLU A 147 23.18 2.30 -9.39
CA GLU A 147 23.32 1.27 -10.43
C GLU A 147 23.13 1.84 -11.85
N ARG A 148 22.15 2.72 -12.05
CA ARG A 148 21.92 3.38 -13.35
C ARG A 148 23.10 4.24 -13.77
N LYS A 149 23.68 5.01 -12.84
CA LYS A 149 24.87 5.83 -13.12
C LYS A 149 26.09 4.99 -13.46
N LEU A 150 26.31 3.90 -12.71
CA LEU A 150 27.41 2.98 -12.97
C LEU A 150 27.27 2.31 -14.35
N SER A 151 26.05 1.95 -14.75
CA SER A 151 25.76 1.37 -16.07
C SER A 151 26.03 2.35 -17.22
N THR A 152 25.70 3.63 -17.05
CA THR A 152 25.97 4.68 -18.06
C THR A 152 27.44 5.05 -18.19
N ASP A 153 28.22 4.94 -17.10
CA ASP A 153 29.66 5.23 -17.15
C ASP A 153 30.45 4.09 -17.83
N VAL A 154 30.00 2.84 -17.70
CA VAL A 154 30.61 1.67 -18.36
C VAL A 154 30.34 1.64 -19.87
N THR A 155 29.21 2.17 -20.35
CA THR A 155 28.88 2.19 -21.78
C THR A 155 29.55 3.33 -22.56
N ASN A 156 30.11 4.33 -21.87
CA ASN A 156 30.78 5.48 -22.46
C ASN A 156 32.31 5.37 -22.48
N ASN A 157 32.87 4.18 -22.20
CA ASN A 157 34.31 3.89 -22.21
C ASN A 157 34.60 2.64 -23.05
#